data_AF-A0A9D9YCE6-F1
#
_entry.id   AF-A0A9D9YCE6-F1
#
_cell.length_a   1.000
_cell.length_b   1.000
_cell.length_c   1.000
_cell.angle_alpha   90.00
_cell.angle_beta   90.00
_cell.angle_gamma   90.00
#
_symmetry.space_group_name_H-M   'P 1'
#
loop_
_entity.id
_entity.type
_entity.pdbx_description
1 polymer ?
#
loop_
_entity_poly.entity_id
_entity_poly.type
_entity_poly.pdbx_seq_one_letter_code
_entity_poly.pdbx_strand_id
1 'polypeptide(L)'
;MEKNNFWKNAELRLGADRVAEIKKEAESEAKILLLIQQFITSSVEEYMEKNKVGFNELSAKLGSSPSHLSKIRKGQANLTISSFARLMATLQVENFDFLKLTK
;
A
#
# COMPACT_ATOMS: atom_id res chain seq x y z
N MET A 1 9.25 -23.43 -26.25
CA MET A 1 8.56 -22.11 -26.25
C MET A 1 9.47 -21.11 -25.57
N GLU A 2 10.25 -20.35 -26.32
CA GLU A 2 11.04 -19.24 -25.76
C GLU A 2 10.08 -18.24 -25.14
N LYS A 3 10.29 -17.96 -23.85
CA LYS A 3 9.51 -16.98 -23.08
C LYS A 3 9.60 -15.64 -23.80
N ASN A 4 8.50 -15.25 -24.42
CA ASN A 4 8.35 -13.93 -25.04
C ASN A 4 8.50 -12.89 -23.91
N ASN A 5 9.68 -12.27 -23.79
CA ASN A 5 9.95 -11.27 -22.77
C ASN A 5 8.96 -10.11 -22.99
N PHE A 6 8.11 -9.85 -22.00
CA PHE A 6 7.09 -8.79 -22.05
C PHE A 6 7.70 -7.45 -22.48
N TRP A 7 8.87 -7.11 -21.92
CA TRP A 7 9.55 -5.86 -22.24
C TRP A 7 10.09 -5.82 -23.65
N LYS A 8 10.61 -6.94 -24.17
CA LYS A 8 11.07 -7.05 -25.56
C LYS A 8 9.90 -6.83 -26.54
N ASN A 9 8.71 -7.34 -26.22
CA ASN A 9 7.51 -7.12 -27.02
C ASN A 9 6.95 -5.70 -26.87
N ALA A 10 7.04 -5.12 -25.67
CA ALA A 10 6.62 -3.74 -25.42
C ALA A 10 7.52 -2.75 -26.19
N GLU A 11 8.83 -2.97 -26.21
CA GLU A 11 9.79 -2.13 -26.94
C GLU A 11 9.54 -2.19 -28.45
N LEU A 12 9.25 -3.37 -29.00
CA LEU A 12 8.90 -3.54 -30.41
C LEU A 12 7.61 -2.80 -30.82
N ARG A 13 6.65 -2.64 -29.90
CA ARG A 13 5.32 -2.05 -30.19
C ARG A 13 5.23 -0.57 -29.86
N LEU A 14 5.92 -0.12 -28.82
CA LEU A 14 5.77 1.23 -28.26
C LEU A 14 7.03 2.08 -28.45
N GLY A 15 8.16 1.47 -28.83
CA GLY A 15 9.46 2.13 -28.87
C GLY A 15 10.16 2.14 -27.51
N ALA A 16 11.50 2.20 -27.54
CA ALA A 16 12.33 2.17 -26.33
C ALA A 16 12.06 3.34 -25.39
N ASP A 17 11.86 4.55 -25.92
CA ASP A 17 11.62 5.76 -25.12
C ASP A 17 10.32 5.65 -24.31
N ARG A 18 9.22 5.21 -24.94
CA ARG A 18 7.94 5.04 -24.26
C ARG A 18 8.00 3.94 -23.19
N VAL A 19 8.75 2.86 -23.45
CA VAL A 19 8.96 1.81 -22.46
C VAL A 19 9.78 2.32 -21.27
N ALA A 20 10.78 3.19 -21.50
CA ALA A 20 11.54 3.81 -20.43
C ALA A 20 10.67 4.71 -19.55
N GLU A 21 9.77 5.51 -20.14
CA GLU A 21 8.78 6.30 -19.41
C GLU A 21 7.86 5.42 -18.55
N ILE A 22 7.29 4.36 -19.14
CA ILE A 22 6.41 3.42 -18.41
C ILE A 22 7.15 2.77 -17.24
N LYS A 23 8.41 2.38 -17.42
CA LYS A 23 9.22 1.81 -16.32
C LYS A 23 9.41 2.84 -15.19
N LYS A 24 9.71 4.09 -15.54
CA LYS A 24 9.89 5.18 -14.57
C LYS A 24 8.60 5.49 -13.80
N GLU A 25 7.46 5.50 -14.48
CA GLU A 25 6.14 5.65 -13.85
C GLU A 25 5.84 4.47 -12.92
N ALA A 26 6.03 3.24 -13.38
CA ALA A 26 5.81 2.03 -12.58
C ALA A 26 6.70 1.98 -11.32
N GLU A 27 7.97 2.40 -11.41
CA GLU A 27 8.85 2.53 -10.26
C GLU A 27 8.35 3.58 -9.26
N SER A 28 7.81 4.69 -9.74
CA SER A 28 7.28 5.75 -8.90
C SER A 28 6.00 5.30 -8.20
N GLU A 29 5.10 4.62 -8.92
CA GLU A 29 3.89 4.02 -8.36
C GLU A 29 4.24 2.95 -7.30
N ALA A 30 5.22 2.09 -7.58
CA ALA A 30 5.67 1.08 -6.62
C ALA A 30 6.20 1.71 -5.32
N LYS A 31 6.95 2.82 -5.42
CA LYS A 31 7.42 3.58 -4.24
C LYS A 31 6.24 4.18 -3.46
N ILE A 32 5.27 4.77 -4.14
CA ILE A 32 4.07 5.34 -3.49
C ILE A 32 3.29 4.25 -2.76
N LEU A 33 3.09 3.09 -3.39
CA LEU A 33 2.40 1.95 -2.77
C LEU A 33 3.14 1.47 -1.51
N LEU A 34 4.47 1.41 -1.55
CA LEU A 34 5.28 1.06 -0.39
C LEU A 34 5.13 2.09 0.75
N LEU A 35 5.18 3.38 0.44
CA LEU A 35 5.00 4.45 1.42
C LEU A 35 3.62 4.40 2.08
N ILE A 36 2.57 4.13 1.29
CA ILE A 36 1.21 3.94 1.81
C ILE A 36 1.16 2.75 2.78
N GLN A 37 1.76 1.62 2.42
CA GLN A 37 1.79 0.44 3.30
C GLN A 37 2.54 0.68 4.60
N GLN A 38 3.67 1.38 4.54
CA GLN A 38 4.45 1.78 5.72
C GLN A 38 3.63 2.71 6.61
N PHE A 39 3.00 3.73 6.03
CA PHE A 39 2.14 4.66 6.76
C PHE A 39 1.02 3.93 7.50
N ILE A 40 0.29 3.04 6.80
CA ILE A 40 -0.78 2.26 7.40
C ILE A 40 -0.27 1.41 8.57
N THR A 41 0.87 0.75 8.39
CA THR A 41 1.49 -0.07 9.44
C THR A 41 1.79 0.77 10.67
N SER A 42 2.45 1.91 10.50
CA SER A 42 2.76 2.82 11.60
C SER A 42 1.50 3.38 12.27
N SER A 43 0.48 3.77 11.50
CA SER A 43 -0.79 4.27 12.08
C SER A 43 -1.52 3.20 12.89
N VAL A 44 -1.50 1.94 12.47
CA VAL A 44 -2.07 0.82 13.24
C VAL A 44 -1.33 0.67 14.58
N GLU A 45 0.00 0.71 14.55
CA GLU A 45 0.82 0.56 15.76
C GLU A 45 0.64 1.72 16.73
N GLU A 46 0.70 2.96 16.23
CA GLU A 46 0.46 4.16 17.03
C GLU A 46 -0.94 4.15 17.67
N TYR A 47 -1.96 3.75 16.89
CA TYR A 47 -3.31 3.63 17.41
C TYR A 47 -3.40 2.59 18.53
N MET A 48 -2.78 1.42 18.37
CA MET A 48 -2.75 0.37 19.40
C MET A 48 -2.07 0.86 20.68
N GLU A 49 -0.93 1.54 20.56
CA GLU A 49 -0.19 2.10 21.70
C GLU A 49 -0.99 3.19 22.42
N LYS A 50 -1.47 4.19 21.69
CA LYS A 50 -2.20 5.35 22.24
C LYS A 50 -3.48 4.94 22.96
N ASN A 51 -4.21 3.97 22.40
CA ASN A 51 -5.49 3.52 22.95
C ASN A 51 -5.35 2.31 23.88
N LYS A 52 -4.15 1.77 24.08
CA LYS A 52 -3.87 0.54 24.84
C LYS A 52 -4.71 -0.66 24.37
N VAL A 53 -4.92 -0.75 23.05
CA VAL A 53 -5.74 -1.76 22.40
C VAL A 53 -4.86 -2.91 21.91
N GLY A 54 -5.25 -4.14 22.23
CA GLY A 54 -4.56 -5.34 21.76
C GLY A 54 -4.87 -5.69 20.29
N PHE A 55 -4.08 -6.56 19.69
CA PHE A 55 -4.25 -6.97 18.29
C PHE A 55 -5.63 -7.58 18.00
N ASN A 56 -6.11 -8.47 18.87
CA ASN A 56 -7.40 -9.13 18.70
C ASN A 56 -8.56 -8.14 18.83
N GLU A 57 -8.45 -7.22 19.78
CA GLU A 57 -9.44 -6.17 20.01
C GLU A 57 -9.51 -5.20 18.83
N LEU A 58 -8.36 -4.80 18.27
CA LEU A 58 -8.31 -4.00 17.06
C LEU A 58 -8.90 -4.75 15.86
N SER A 59 -8.62 -6.05 15.71
CA SER A 59 -9.18 -6.86 14.63
C SER A 59 -10.72 -6.86 14.66
N ALA A 60 -11.29 -6.99 15.86
CA ALA A 60 -12.73 -6.93 16.09
C ALA A 60 -13.28 -5.54 15.79
N LYS A 61 -12.61 -4.47 16.25
CA LYS A 61 -13.02 -3.08 15.98
C LYS A 61 -13.01 -2.74 14.48
N LEU A 62 -12.06 -3.30 13.73
CA LEU A 62 -11.96 -3.12 12.27
C LEU A 62 -12.91 -4.02 11.48
N GLY A 63 -13.64 -4.94 12.12
CA GLY A 63 -14.44 -5.96 11.43
C GLY A 63 -13.59 -6.83 10.49
N SER A 64 -12.30 -7.02 10.83
CA SER A 64 -11.32 -7.69 9.98
C SER A 64 -10.83 -8.97 10.65
N SER A 65 -10.48 -9.99 9.87
CA SER A 65 -9.89 -11.20 10.44
C SER A 65 -8.50 -10.89 11.03
N PRO A 66 -8.09 -11.59 12.10
CA PRO A 66 -6.71 -11.50 12.63
C PRO A 66 -5.65 -11.74 11.55
N SER A 67 -5.92 -12.66 10.61
CA SER A 67 -5.02 -12.92 9.47
C SER A 67 -4.91 -11.72 8.51
N HIS A 68 -5.99 -10.98 8.30
CA HIS A 68 -5.99 -9.78 7.47
C HIS A 68 -5.25 -8.63 8.16
N LEU A 69 -5.50 -8.40 9.46
CA LEU A 69 -4.77 -7.39 10.24
C LEU A 69 -3.27 -7.72 10.33
N SER A 70 -2.91 -9.00 10.40
CA SER A 70 -1.49 -9.43 10.34
C SER A 70 -0.83 -9.07 9.01
N LYS A 71 -1.53 -9.24 7.88
CA LYS A 71 -1.03 -8.80 6.56
C LYS A 71 -0.88 -7.28 6.49
N ILE A 72 -1.81 -6.53 7.07
CA ILE A 72 -1.74 -5.07 7.14
C ILE A 72 -0.47 -4.64 7.88
N ARG A 73 -0.22 -5.20 9.07
CA ARG A 73 1.00 -4.89 9.86
C ARG A 73 2.31 -5.29 9.19
N LYS A 74 2.28 -6.24 8.26
CA LYS A 74 3.47 -6.65 7.49
C LYS A 74 3.65 -5.84 6.21
N GLY A 75 2.78 -4.88 5.91
CA GLY A 75 2.74 -4.20 4.61
C GLY A 75 2.40 -5.15 3.44
N GLN A 76 1.80 -6.31 3.72
CA GLN A 76 1.47 -7.34 2.72
C GLN A 76 -0.01 -7.36 2.35
N ALA A 77 -0.81 -6.46 2.92
CA ALA A 77 -2.22 -6.36 2.61
C ALA A 77 -2.42 -5.67 1.25
N ASN A 78 -3.21 -6.32 0.39
CA ASN A 78 -3.70 -5.69 -0.82
C ASN A 78 -4.98 -4.92 -0.49
N LEU A 79 -4.85 -3.62 -0.25
CA LEU A 79 -5.95 -2.77 0.19
C LEU A 79 -6.54 -2.02 -1.01
N THR A 80 -7.85 -2.16 -1.21
CA THR A 80 -8.59 -1.25 -2.09
C THR A 80 -8.63 0.15 -1.45
N ILE A 81 -8.84 1.19 -2.26
CA ILE A 81 -9.05 2.57 -1.76
C ILE A 81 -10.17 2.62 -0.71
N SER A 82 -11.27 1.87 -0.93
CA SER A 82 -12.37 1.78 0.03
C SER A 82 -11.97 1.11 1.35
N SER A 83 -11.10 0.11 1.32
CA SER A 83 -10.61 -0.57 2.53
C SER A 83 -9.60 0.30 3.27
N PHE A 84 -8.75 1.01 2.53
CA PHE A 84 -7.86 2.04 3.07
C PHE A 84 -8.65 3.14 3.78
N ALA A 85 -9.64 3.76 3.13
CA ALA A 85 -10.43 4.85 3.72
C ALA A 85 -11.15 4.42 5.01
N ARG A 86 -11.74 3.23 5.03
CA ARG A 86 -12.39 2.68 6.24
C ARG A 86 -11.40 2.44 7.38
N LEU A 87 -10.21 1.93 7.05
CA LEU A 87 -9.14 1.72 8.02
C LEU A 87 -8.70 3.05 8.63
N MET A 88 -8.42 4.06 7.80
CA MET A 88 -7.99 5.39 8.26
C MET A 88 -9.06 6.08 9.11
N ALA A 89 -10.33 5.99 8.71
CA ALA A 89 -11.44 6.51 9.51
C ALA A 89 -11.54 5.83 10.88
N THR A 90 -11.33 4.51 10.94
CA THR A 90 -11.37 3.77 12.22
C THR A 90 -10.19 4.12 13.13
N LEU A 91 -9.02 4.34 12.53
CA LEU A 91 -7.81 4.75 13.25
C LEU A 91 -7.80 6.25 13.59
N GLN A 92 -8.83 7.00 13.19
CA GLN A 92 -8.95 8.45 13.38
C GLN A 92 -7.74 9.22 12.84
N VAL A 93 -7.20 8.74 11.72
CA VAL A 93 -6.08 9.38 11.03
C VAL A 93 -6.66 10.38 10.04
N GLU A 94 -6.63 11.65 10.40
CA GLU A 94 -7.17 12.75 9.59
C GLU A 94 -6.12 13.35 8.64
N ASN A 95 -4.83 13.18 8.96
CA ASN A 95 -3.73 13.80 8.22
C ASN A 95 -3.05 12.76 7.32
N PHE A 96 -3.30 12.84 6.02
CA PHE A 96 -2.62 12.04 5.00
C PHE A 96 -1.25 12.65 4.66
N ASP A 97 -0.42 12.93 5.67
CA ASP A 97 0.87 13.62 5.49
C ASP A 97 1.83 12.86 4.56
N PHE A 98 1.63 11.55 4.34
CA PHE A 98 2.38 10.80 3.33
C PHE A 98 2.10 11.26 1.89
N LEU A 99 0.97 11.93 1.60
CA LEU A 99 0.72 12.58 0.31
C LEU A 99 1.62 13.81 0.10
N LYS A 100 2.18 14.37 1.19
CA LYS A 100 3.12 15.51 1.13
C LYS A 100 4.58 15.07 0.92
N LEU A 101 4.87 13.76 0.88
CA LEU A 101 6.22 13.22 0.64
C LEU A 101 6.67 13.29 -0.83
N THR A 102 6.00 14.07 -1.67
CA THR A 102 6.44 14.40 -3.03
C THR A 102 7.13 15.77 -3.03
N LYS A 103 8.41 15.78 -2.66
CA LYS A 103 9.37 16.80 -3.08
C LYS A 103 10.59 16.15 -3.70
#